data_AF-A0A9D2I0N9-F1
#
_entry.id   AF-A0A9D2I0N9-F1
#
_cell.length_a   1.000
_cell.length_b   1.000
_cell.length_c   1.000
_cell.angle_alpha   90.00
_cell.angle_beta   90.00
_cell.angle_gamma   90.00
#
_symmetry.space_group_name_H-M   'P 1'
#
loop_
_entity.id
_entity.type
_entity.pdbx_description
1 polymer ?
#
loop_
_entity_poly.entity_id
_entity_poly.type
_entity_poly.pdbx_seq_one_letter_code
_entity_poly.pdbx_strand_id
1 'polypeptide(L)'
;MTKTKYQLISDEIRSKILSNAYPKGSNIPSETQLQKEYDVSRHTVRQAIALLVNEGYLRKEKGAGTFVDDRYLSPSLEQKKQQKTIGVITTYVSDYIFPSIIRGIEQELRKDGYSLLLASTNNDLEQEAACLEQMLNQGVSGLIVEPTKSNTYNPNLSYYLSFKERGIPVVMINANYEELSLPTVCVDDTQAGFLATDYLLNHGHNHLGLLIKLDDLQGKYRMKGFI
;
A
#
# COMPACT_ATOMS: atom_id res chain seq x y z
N MET A 1 19.24 -7.53 -8.87
CA MET A 1 19.19 -7.43 -7.41
C MET A 1 19.73 -8.71 -6.80
N THR A 2 20.61 -8.62 -5.80
CA THR A 2 21.22 -9.77 -5.12
C THR A 2 20.19 -10.40 -4.18
N LYS A 3 19.82 -11.67 -4.38
CA LYS A 3 18.90 -12.38 -3.48
C LYS A 3 19.50 -12.46 -2.08
N THR A 4 18.69 -12.24 -1.04
CA THR A 4 19.14 -12.37 0.35
C THR A 4 19.36 -13.85 0.71
N LYS A 5 20.17 -14.12 1.75
CA LYS A 5 20.51 -15.51 2.13
C LYS A 5 19.30 -16.37 2.44
N TYR A 6 18.26 -15.83 3.10
CA TYR A 6 17.05 -16.62 3.40
C TYR A 6 16.21 -16.90 2.15
N GLN A 7 16.20 -16.00 1.15
CA GLN A 7 15.52 -16.22 -0.13
C GLN A 7 16.16 -17.36 -0.93
N LEU A 8 17.50 -17.44 -0.92
CA LEU A 8 18.23 -18.54 -1.57
C LEU A 8 17.88 -19.90 -0.92
N ILE A 9 17.85 -19.96 0.41
CA ILE A 9 17.46 -21.18 1.14
C ILE A 9 16.00 -21.56 0.84
N SER A 10 15.10 -20.58 0.82
CA SER A 10 13.70 -20.80 0.48
C SER A 10 13.53 -21.36 -0.92
N ASP A 11 14.23 -20.79 -1.91
CA ASP A 11 14.18 -21.25 -3.30
C ASP A 11 14.73 -22.68 -3.46
N GLU A 12 15.80 -23.03 -2.76
CA GLU A 12 16.38 -24.36 -2.81
C GLU A 12 15.47 -25.42 -2.17
N ILE A 13 14.93 -25.14 -0.98
CA ILE A 13 13.96 -26.04 -0.33
C ILE A 13 12.71 -26.18 -1.20
N ARG A 14 12.22 -25.09 -1.82
CA ARG A 14 11.11 -25.14 -2.78
C ARG A 14 11.44 -26.04 -3.96
N SER A 15 12.63 -25.92 -4.54
CA SER A 15 13.09 -26.79 -5.64
C SER A 15 13.13 -28.27 -5.23
N LYS A 16 13.59 -28.58 -4.01
CA LYS A 16 13.58 -29.94 -3.45
C LYS A 16 12.16 -30.48 -3.25
N ILE A 17 11.19 -29.64 -2.90
CA ILE A 17 9.77 -30.04 -2.82
C ILE A 17 9.19 -30.30 -4.22
N LEU A 18 9.41 -29.39 -5.17
CA LEU A 18 8.87 -29.49 -6.53
C LEU A 18 9.48 -30.65 -7.33
N SER A 19 10.74 -30.97 -7.09
CA SER A 19 11.41 -32.16 -7.67
C SER A 19 11.06 -33.46 -6.94
N ASN A 20 10.18 -33.42 -5.94
CA ASN A 20 9.76 -34.55 -5.11
C ASN A 20 10.90 -35.18 -4.28
N ALA A 21 12.01 -34.47 -4.07
CA ALA A 21 13.08 -34.87 -3.14
C ALA A 21 12.61 -34.78 -1.67
N TYR A 22 11.68 -33.87 -1.38
CA TYR A 22 10.90 -33.86 -0.13
C TYR A 22 9.43 -34.15 -0.44
N PRO A 23 8.97 -35.41 -0.32
CA PRO A 23 7.60 -35.80 -0.62
C PRO A 23 6.58 -35.13 0.31
N LYS A 24 5.34 -34.98 -0.16
CA LYS A 24 4.22 -34.50 0.68
C LYS A 24 4.14 -35.29 1.98
N GLY A 25 4.02 -34.58 3.11
CA GLY A 25 3.92 -35.18 4.44
C GLY A 25 5.25 -35.63 5.03
N SER A 26 6.38 -35.56 4.29
CA SER A 26 7.70 -35.81 4.86
C SER A 26 8.19 -34.63 5.69
N ASN A 27 9.12 -34.89 6.60
CA ASN A 27 9.86 -33.84 7.29
C ASN A 27 10.94 -33.24 6.37
N ILE A 28 11.12 -31.93 6.47
CA ILE A 28 12.37 -31.29 6.02
C ILE A 28 13.43 -31.40 7.14
N PRO A 29 14.72 -31.16 6.84
CA PRO A 29 15.74 -31.10 7.88
C PRO A 29 15.38 -30.07 8.98
N SER A 30 15.77 -30.35 10.22
CA SER A 30 15.53 -29.47 11.36
C SER A 30 16.23 -28.12 11.21
N GLU A 31 15.75 -27.08 11.92
CA GLU A 31 16.38 -25.75 11.90
C GLU A 31 17.90 -25.84 12.15
N THR A 32 18.34 -26.70 13.08
CA THR A 32 19.75 -26.91 13.40
C THR A 32 20.54 -27.59 12.28
N GLN A 33 19.92 -28.52 11.54
CA GLN A 33 20.57 -29.15 10.38
C GLN A 33 20.72 -28.16 9.24
N LEU A 34 19.67 -27.39 8.94
CA LEU A 34 19.70 -26.35 7.89
C LEU A 34 20.71 -25.24 8.23
N GLN A 35 20.84 -24.86 9.50
CA GLN A 35 21.89 -23.90 9.91
C GLN A 35 23.29 -24.38 9.52
N LYS A 36 23.58 -25.67 9.71
CA LYS A 36 24.87 -26.28 9.37
C LYS A 36 25.05 -26.45 7.86
N GLU A 37 23.99 -26.88 7.17
CA GLU A 37 24.01 -27.13 5.72
C GLU A 37 24.29 -25.84 4.93
N TYR A 38 23.63 -24.73 5.31
CA TYR A 38 23.71 -23.47 4.59
C TYR A 38 24.69 -22.46 5.20
N ASP A 39 25.34 -22.81 6.31
CA ASP A 39 26.22 -21.91 7.09
C ASP A 39 25.58 -20.54 7.38
N VAL A 40 24.41 -20.58 8.03
CA VAL A 40 23.63 -19.38 8.37
C VAL A 40 23.12 -19.37 9.81
N SER A 41 22.71 -18.17 10.25
CA SER A 41 22.07 -17.99 11.55
C SER A 41 20.71 -18.73 11.61
N ARG A 42 20.31 -19.14 12.82
CA ARG A 42 18.99 -19.72 13.07
C ARG A 42 17.86 -18.80 12.63
N HIS A 43 18.04 -17.49 12.77
CA HIS A 43 17.06 -16.49 12.38
C HIS A 43 16.82 -16.53 10.86
N THR A 44 17.88 -16.63 10.06
CA THR A 44 17.80 -16.76 8.59
C THR A 44 17.05 -18.02 8.17
N VAL A 45 17.31 -19.17 8.82
CA VAL A 45 16.57 -20.41 8.56
C VAL A 45 15.09 -20.25 8.93
N ARG A 46 14.80 -19.63 10.08
CA ARG A 46 13.42 -19.38 10.52
C ARG A 46 12.66 -18.47 9.56
N GLN A 47 13.31 -17.44 9.01
CA GLN A 47 12.75 -16.57 7.98
C GLN A 47 12.44 -17.36 6.70
N ALA A 48 13.37 -18.20 6.23
CA ALA A 48 13.16 -19.04 5.04
C ALA A 48 11.99 -20.03 5.23
N ILE A 49 11.93 -20.71 6.39
CA ILE A 49 10.82 -21.61 6.72
C ILE A 49 9.51 -20.83 6.84
N ALA A 50 9.50 -19.68 7.51
CA ALA A 50 8.30 -18.87 7.65
C ALA A 50 7.74 -18.43 6.29
N LEU A 51 8.61 -18.05 5.34
CA LEU A 51 8.23 -17.73 3.97
C LEU A 51 7.55 -18.93 3.29
N LEU A 52 8.16 -20.12 3.34
CA LEU A 52 7.61 -21.33 2.73
C LEU A 52 6.32 -21.83 3.41
N VAL A 53 6.16 -21.59 4.71
CA VAL A 53 4.91 -21.87 5.43
C VAL A 53 3.80 -20.92 4.97
N ASN A 54 4.12 -19.64 4.78
CA ASN A 54 3.19 -18.64 4.27
C ASN A 54 2.77 -18.93 2.82
N GLU A 55 3.71 -19.37 1.99
CA GLU A 55 3.46 -19.78 0.61
C GLU A 55 2.74 -21.13 0.48
N GLY A 56 2.52 -21.84 1.59
CA GLY A 56 1.79 -23.11 1.62
C GLY A 56 2.59 -24.35 1.22
N TYR A 57 3.92 -24.23 1.02
CA TYR A 57 4.83 -25.36 0.77
C TYR A 57 5.11 -26.18 2.02
N LEU A 58 5.06 -25.54 3.18
CA LEU A 58 5.36 -26.17 4.47
C LEU A 58 4.25 -25.90 5.50
N ARG A 59 4.20 -26.75 6.53
CA ARG A 59 3.46 -26.49 7.78
C ARG A 59 4.33 -26.83 8.99
N LYS A 60 4.13 -26.09 10.07
CA LYS A 60 4.76 -26.39 11.36
C LYS A 60 3.80 -27.16 12.25
N GLU A 61 4.28 -28.25 12.82
CA GLU A 61 3.55 -29.02 13.82
C GLU A 61 4.30 -28.94 15.15
N LYS A 62 3.60 -28.46 16.19
CA LYS A 62 4.21 -28.14 17.49
C LYS A 62 4.83 -29.41 18.08
N GLY A 63 6.16 -29.40 18.26
CA GLY A 63 6.93 -30.51 18.82
C GLY A 63 7.26 -31.64 17.84
N ALA A 64 6.69 -31.65 16.63
CA ALA A 64 6.87 -32.72 15.65
C ALA A 64 7.79 -32.32 14.48
N GLY A 65 7.93 -31.03 14.18
CA GLY A 65 8.86 -30.53 13.17
C GLY A 65 8.20 -29.64 12.11
N THR A 66 8.82 -29.58 10.93
CA THR A 66 8.31 -28.86 9.76
C THR A 66 8.14 -29.84 8.62
N PHE A 67 6.94 -29.89 8.08
CA PHE A 67 6.52 -30.91 7.11
C PHE A 67 6.13 -30.27 5.78
N VAL A 68 6.34 -31.02 4.70
CA VAL A 68 5.86 -30.63 3.36
C VAL A 68 4.35 -30.71 3.30
N ASP A 69 3.74 -29.65 2.78
CA ASP A 69 2.31 -29.45 2.65
C ASP A 69 1.96 -29.20 1.17
N ASP A 70 0.73 -29.47 0.75
CA ASP A 70 0.27 -29.25 -0.63
C ASP A 70 -0.74 -28.10 -0.74
N ARG A 71 -0.90 -27.31 0.31
CA ARG A 71 -1.68 -26.07 0.26
C ARG A 71 -1.24 -25.16 -0.89
N TYR A 72 0.04 -25.15 -1.28
CA TYR A 72 0.50 -24.41 -2.47
C TYR A 72 -0.15 -24.84 -3.80
N LEU A 73 -0.74 -26.04 -3.87
CA LEU A 73 -1.53 -26.54 -5.01
C LEU A 73 -3.02 -26.19 -4.91
N SER A 74 -3.46 -25.58 -3.79
CA SER A 74 -4.87 -25.23 -3.61
C SER A 74 -5.28 -24.09 -4.56
N PRO A 75 -6.45 -24.17 -5.21
CA PRO A 75 -6.95 -23.13 -6.10
C PRO A 75 -7.04 -21.74 -5.41
N SER A 76 -7.27 -21.73 -4.11
CA SER A 76 -7.35 -20.51 -3.29
C SER A 76 -5.99 -19.82 -3.06
N LEU A 77 -4.87 -20.56 -3.09
CA LEU A 77 -3.52 -19.98 -3.00
C LEU A 77 -2.99 -19.49 -4.36
N GLU A 78 -3.37 -20.13 -5.46
CA GLU A 78 -3.13 -19.58 -6.81
C GLU A 78 -3.95 -18.31 -7.07
N GLN A 79 -5.21 -18.27 -6.64
CA GLN A 79 -6.04 -17.06 -6.68
C GLN A 79 -5.49 -15.95 -5.76
N LYS A 80 -4.99 -16.28 -4.55
CA LYS A 80 -4.30 -15.30 -3.68
C LYS A 80 -3.01 -14.76 -4.28
N LYS A 81 -2.27 -15.56 -5.07
CA LYS A 81 -1.09 -15.09 -5.82
C LYS A 81 -1.44 -14.14 -6.96
N GLN A 82 -2.69 -14.17 -7.45
CA GLN A 82 -3.17 -13.32 -8.54
C GLN A 82 -4.01 -12.12 -8.08
N GLN A 83 -4.59 -12.17 -6.88
CA GLN A 83 -5.41 -11.09 -6.36
C GLN A 83 -4.54 -9.89 -5.98
N LYS A 84 -4.43 -8.94 -6.90
CA LYS A 84 -3.70 -7.69 -6.66
C LYS A 84 -4.45 -6.86 -5.63
N THR A 85 -3.71 -6.29 -4.68
CA THR A 85 -4.24 -5.39 -3.66
C THR A 85 -3.86 -3.96 -4.02
N ILE A 86 -4.84 -3.06 -4.04
CA ILE A 86 -4.62 -1.62 -4.20
C ILE A 86 -4.69 -0.95 -2.83
N GLY A 87 -3.64 -0.21 -2.50
CA GLY A 87 -3.60 0.62 -1.30
C GLY A 87 -4.39 1.90 -1.52
N VAL A 88 -5.17 2.32 -0.53
CA VAL A 88 -5.86 3.60 -0.50
C VAL A 88 -5.51 4.31 0.80
N ILE A 89 -4.92 5.50 0.70
CA ILE A 89 -4.59 6.37 1.83
C ILE A 89 -5.45 7.62 1.72
N THR A 90 -6.27 7.91 2.73
CA THR A 90 -7.09 9.13 2.82
C THR A 90 -6.76 9.93 4.08
N THR A 91 -7.20 11.18 4.16
CA THR A 91 -7.07 11.95 5.40
C THR A 91 -7.90 11.34 6.53
N TYR A 92 -9.18 11.06 6.27
CA TYR A 92 -10.11 10.45 7.23
C TYR A 92 -10.85 9.28 6.56
N VAL A 93 -11.25 8.27 7.35
CA VAL A 93 -12.03 7.12 6.86
C VAL A 93 -13.53 7.35 7.01
N SER A 94 -13.95 7.87 8.16
CA SER A 94 -15.36 7.97 8.56
C SER A 94 -16.00 9.31 8.23
N ASP A 95 -15.18 10.33 7.95
CA ASP A 95 -15.62 11.72 7.97
C ASP A 95 -15.56 12.33 6.59
N TYR A 96 -16.44 13.30 6.36
CA TYR A 96 -16.45 14.11 5.15
C TYR A 96 -16.53 13.23 3.88
N ILE A 97 -16.24 13.74 2.70
CA ILE A 97 -16.45 13.10 1.38
C ILE A 97 -15.91 11.65 1.19
N PHE A 98 -15.08 11.13 2.10
CA PHE A 98 -14.31 9.88 1.92
C PHE A 98 -15.13 8.59 1.87
N PRO A 99 -16.18 8.34 2.68
CA PRO A 99 -16.94 7.11 2.58
C PRO A 99 -17.55 6.89 1.19
N SER A 100 -17.95 7.96 0.50
CA SER A 100 -18.46 7.89 -0.87
C SER A 100 -17.33 7.63 -1.88
N ILE A 101 -16.18 8.28 -1.71
CA ILE A 101 -14.99 8.06 -2.56
C ILE A 101 -14.49 6.62 -2.42
N ILE A 102 -14.31 6.14 -1.18
CA ILE A 102 -13.84 4.79 -0.87
C ILE A 102 -14.81 3.75 -1.46
N ARG A 103 -16.13 3.96 -1.33
CA ARG A 103 -17.13 3.09 -1.93
C ARG A 103 -17.02 3.06 -3.46
N GLY A 104 -16.79 4.21 -4.10
CA GLY A 104 -16.57 4.28 -5.55
C GLY A 104 -15.33 3.51 -5.99
N ILE A 105 -14.21 3.68 -5.26
CA ILE A 105 -12.97 2.94 -5.49
C ILE A 105 -13.20 1.43 -5.31
N GLU A 106 -13.78 1.01 -4.20
CA GLU A 106 -14.07 -0.40 -3.90
C GLU A 106 -14.93 -1.05 -4.99
N GLN A 107 -15.98 -0.35 -5.44
CA GLN A 107 -16.87 -0.83 -6.49
C GLN A 107 -16.13 -1.06 -7.82
N GLU A 108 -15.21 -0.16 -8.18
CA GLU A 108 -14.43 -0.31 -9.42
C GLU A 108 -13.40 -1.43 -9.29
N LEU A 109 -12.63 -1.45 -8.20
CA LEU A 109 -11.64 -2.50 -7.94
C LEU A 109 -12.24 -3.89 -7.95
N ARG A 110 -13.45 -4.04 -7.37
CA ARG A 110 -14.15 -5.32 -7.27
C ARG A 110 -14.54 -5.89 -8.65
N LYS A 111 -14.79 -5.05 -9.66
CA LYS A 111 -15.13 -5.53 -11.02
C LYS A 111 -14.01 -6.35 -11.63
N ASP A 112 -12.77 -5.97 -11.35
CA ASP A 112 -11.55 -6.62 -11.85
C ASP A 112 -10.94 -7.61 -10.84
N GLY A 113 -11.65 -7.90 -9.74
CA GLY A 113 -11.20 -8.84 -8.71
C GLY A 113 -10.09 -8.32 -7.80
N TYR A 114 -9.81 -7.02 -7.81
CA TYR A 114 -8.81 -6.42 -6.93
C TYR A 114 -9.30 -6.29 -5.48
N SER A 115 -8.36 -6.43 -4.55
CA SER A 115 -8.58 -6.17 -3.11
C SER A 115 -8.24 -4.74 -2.76
N LEU A 116 -8.90 -4.21 -1.73
CA LEU A 116 -8.65 -2.89 -1.16
C LEU A 116 -7.92 -3.01 0.18
N LEU A 117 -6.82 -2.26 0.36
CA LEU A 117 -6.17 -2.04 1.64
C LEU A 117 -6.27 -0.56 2.01
N LEU A 118 -7.01 -0.23 3.06
CA LEU A 118 -7.27 1.14 3.47
C LEU A 118 -6.38 1.56 4.65
N ALA A 119 -5.88 2.79 4.62
CA ALA A 119 -5.25 3.45 5.75
C ALA A 119 -5.61 4.95 5.77
N SER A 120 -5.41 5.62 6.91
CA SER A 120 -5.70 7.05 7.06
C SER A 120 -4.62 7.80 7.79
N THR A 121 -4.35 9.03 7.36
CA THR A 121 -3.29 9.86 7.92
C THR A 121 -3.73 10.75 9.07
N ASN A 122 -5.04 10.95 9.26
CA ASN A 122 -5.61 11.91 10.21
C ASN A 122 -5.03 13.32 10.05
N ASN A 123 -4.67 13.71 8.82
CA ASN A 123 -3.99 14.96 8.48
C ASN A 123 -2.62 15.14 9.20
N ASP A 124 -1.92 14.05 9.46
CA ASP A 124 -0.64 14.01 10.14
C ASP A 124 0.47 13.38 9.27
N LEU A 125 1.63 14.05 9.18
CA LEU A 125 2.72 13.64 8.29
C LEU A 125 3.48 12.41 8.82
N GLU A 126 3.51 12.18 10.14
CA GLU A 126 4.12 10.96 10.68
C GLU A 126 3.22 9.75 10.43
N GLN A 127 1.90 9.93 10.57
CA GLN A 127 0.94 8.90 10.21
C GLN A 127 0.93 8.61 8.71
N GLU A 128 1.11 9.61 7.85
CA GLU A 128 1.31 9.40 6.42
C GLU A 128 2.53 8.50 6.17
N ALA A 129 3.66 8.76 6.81
CA ALA A 129 4.86 7.93 6.70
C ALA A 129 4.58 6.47 7.08
N ALA A 130 3.91 6.25 8.21
CA ALA A 130 3.52 4.92 8.68
C ALA A 130 2.57 4.21 7.69
N CYS A 131 1.63 4.94 7.10
CA CYS A 131 0.73 4.40 6.08
C CYS A 131 1.51 3.99 4.82
N LEU A 132 2.39 4.84 4.31
CA LEU A 132 3.20 4.57 3.13
C LEU A 132 4.15 3.37 3.33
N GLU A 133 4.79 3.30 4.49
CA GLU A 133 5.63 2.16 4.89
C GLU A 133 4.80 0.86 4.95
N GLN A 134 3.62 0.91 5.56
CA GLN A 134 2.71 -0.23 5.60
C GLN A 134 2.34 -0.71 4.19
N MET A 135 2.02 0.20 3.27
CA MET A 135 1.67 -0.15 1.88
C MET A 135 2.85 -0.82 1.14
N LEU A 136 4.08 -0.33 1.33
CA LEU A 136 5.29 -0.94 0.77
C LEU A 136 5.56 -2.33 1.35
N ASN A 137 5.37 -2.50 2.65
CA ASN A 137 5.60 -3.76 3.36
C ASN A 137 4.56 -4.83 3.02
N GLN A 138 3.30 -4.43 2.81
CA GLN A 138 2.24 -5.33 2.37
C GLN A 138 2.28 -5.66 0.87
N GLY A 139 3.14 -4.98 0.09
CA GLY A 139 3.34 -5.28 -1.32
C GLY A 139 2.13 -4.95 -2.19
N VAL A 140 1.51 -3.78 -1.96
CA VAL A 140 0.40 -3.32 -2.81
C VAL A 140 0.83 -3.23 -4.28
N SER A 141 -0.09 -3.54 -5.18
CA SER A 141 0.11 -3.50 -6.64
C SER A 141 -0.19 -2.14 -7.27
N GLY A 142 -0.71 -1.19 -6.47
CA GLY A 142 -0.98 0.19 -6.84
C GLY A 142 -1.39 0.99 -5.60
N LEU A 143 -1.28 2.30 -5.69
CA LEU A 143 -1.59 3.21 -4.59
C LEU A 143 -2.49 4.35 -5.09
N ILE A 144 -3.61 4.57 -4.41
CA ILE A 144 -4.39 5.80 -4.48
C ILE A 144 -4.15 6.55 -3.18
N VAL A 145 -3.76 7.81 -3.26
CA VAL A 145 -3.34 8.57 -2.09
C VAL A 145 -3.88 9.99 -2.13
N GLU A 146 -4.48 10.42 -1.04
CA GLU A 146 -4.70 11.84 -0.81
C GLU A 146 -3.47 12.41 -0.09
N PRO A 147 -2.83 13.45 -0.64
CA PRO A 147 -1.75 14.16 0.04
C PRO A 147 -2.17 14.71 1.39
N THR A 148 -1.29 14.58 2.38
CA THR A 148 -1.44 15.21 3.69
C THR A 148 -0.69 16.55 3.73
N LYS A 149 -1.39 17.64 4.07
CA LYS A 149 -0.81 18.99 4.16
C LYS A 149 -0.04 19.39 2.90
N SER A 150 -0.71 19.26 1.76
CA SER A 150 -0.11 19.40 0.41
C SER A 150 0.53 20.76 0.12
N ASN A 151 0.19 21.81 0.87
CA ASN A 151 0.76 23.15 0.71
C ASN A 151 1.89 23.42 1.72
N THR A 152 2.53 22.37 2.23
CA THR A 152 3.68 22.43 3.13
C THR A 152 4.79 21.49 2.65
N TYR A 153 5.99 21.63 3.21
CA TYR A 153 7.11 20.74 2.90
C TYR A 153 6.74 19.28 3.20
N ASN A 154 6.92 18.39 2.21
CA ASN A 154 6.65 16.98 2.35
C ASN A 154 7.92 16.20 2.81
N PRO A 155 7.97 15.69 4.06
CA PRO A 155 9.08 14.88 4.54
C PRO A 155 9.09 13.44 3.98
N ASN A 156 8.01 13.00 3.34
CA ASN A 156 7.74 11.62 2.96
C ASN A 156 8.02 11.33 1.47
N LEU A 157 8.64 12.25 0.74
CA LEU A 157 8.95 12.10 -0.71
C LEU A 157 9.70 10.80 -1.05
N SER A 158 10.59 10.34 -0.17
CA SER A 158 11.36 9.10 -0.35
C SER A 158 10.48 7.84 -0.48
N TYR A 159 9.33 7.79 0.19
CA TYR A 159 8.38 6.69 0.06
C TYR A 159 7.73 6.68 -1.32
N TYR A 160 7.28 7.84 -1.81
CA TYR A 160 6.70 7.99 -3.15
C TYR A 160 7.69 7.59 -4.25
N LEU A 161 8.97 7.95 -4.09
CA LEU A 161 10.04 7.49 -4.98
C LEU A 161 10.22 5.97 -4.91
N SER A 162 10.12 5.37 -3.73
CA SER A 162 10.20 3.92 -3.55
C SER A 162 9.09 3.16 -4.30
N PHE A 163 7.86 3.69 -4.35
CA PHE A 163 6.80 3.11 -5.19
C PHE A 163 7.16 3.16 -6.67
N LYS A 164 7.66 4.32 -7.14
CA LYS A 164 8.10 4.51 -8.53
C LYS A 164 9.22 3.55 -8.92
N GLU A 165 10.24 3.40 -8.08
CA GLU A 165 11.38 2.49 -8.30
C GLU A 165 10.94 1.02 -8.36
N ARG A 166 9.90 0.64 -7.60
CA ARG A 166 9.31 -0.70 -7.62
C ARG A 166 8.32 -0.91 -8.77
N GLY A 167 8.08 0.09 -9.61
CA GLY A 167 7.11 0.03 -10.69
C GLY A 167 5.66 -0.03 -10.21
N ILE A 168 5.37 0.42 -8.99
CA ILE A 168 4.03 0.46 -8.42
C ILE A 168 3.37 1.78 -8.84
N PRO A 169 2.25 1.76 -9.59
CA PRO A 169 1.56 2.97 -10.01
C PRO A 169 0.95 3.70 -8.82
N VAL A 170 1.11 5.03 -8.80
CA VAL A 170 0.54 5.92 -7.78
C VAL A 170 -0.35 6.96 -8.46
N VAL A 171 -1.56 7.15 -7.95
CA VAL A 171 -2.49 8.21 -8.36
C VAL A 171 -2.87 9.02 -7.14
N MET A 172 -2.81 10.35 -7.27
CA MET A 172 -3.25 11.26 -6.22
C MET A 172 -4.72 11.64 -6.40
N ILE A 173 -5.41 11.90 -5.30
CA ILE A 173 -6.79 12.42 -5.31
C ILE A 173 -6.88 13.70 -4.47
N ASN A 174 -7.81 14.58 -4.83
CA ASN A 174 -8.14 15.86 -4.19
C ASN A 174 -7.04 16.94 -4.17
N ALA A 175 -5.78 16.55 -4.08
CA ALA A 175 -4.62 17.42 -4.10
C ALA A 175 -3.43 16.69 -4.75
N ASN A 176 -2.31 17.39 -4.92
CA ASN A 176 -1.03 16.83 -5.32
C ASN A 176 0.11 17.37 -4.44
N TYR A 177 1.25 16.68 -4.47
CA TYR A 177 2.52 17.28 -4.06
C TYR A 177 3.19 17.89 -5.30
N GLU A 178 3.49 19.20 -5.27
CA GLU A 178 4.07 19.92 -6.41
C GLU A 178 5.44 19.35 -6.82
N GLU A 179 6.15 18.73 -5.88
CA GLU A 179 7.46 18.07 -6.09
C GLU A 179 7.35 16.74 -6.85
N LEU A 180 6.14 16.16 -6.96
CA LEU A 180 5.91 14.86 -7.58
C LEU A 180 5.10 15.01 -8.87
N SER A 181 5.67 14.53 -9.97
CA SER A 181 4.96 14.41 -11.25
C SER A 181 4.17 13.10 -11.28
N LEU A 182 3.04 13.07 -10.57
CA LEU A 182 2.13 11.93 -10.49
C LEU A 182 0.73 12.29 -11.03
N PRO A 183 0.04 11.32 -11.68
CA PRO A 183 -1.35 11.52 -12.09
C PRO A 183 -2.22 11.92 -10.90
N THR A 184 -3.05 12.94 -11.07
CA THR A 184 -3.90 13.49 -10.01
C THR A 184 -5.33 13.65 -10.50
N VAL A 185 -6.30 13.26 -9.68
CA VAL A 185 -7.73 13.51 -9.89
C VAL A 185 -8.19 14.52 -8.85
N CYS A 186 -8.47 15.75 -9.27
CA CYS A 186 -8.90 16.84 -8.42
C CYS A 186 -10.01 17.67 -9.08
N VAL A 187 -10.67 18.49 -8.26
CA VAL A 187 -11.59 19.53 -8.73
C VAL A 187 -10.82 20.80 -9.06
N ASP A 188 -11.39 21.67 -9.89
CA ASP A 188 -10.83 23.01 -10.08
C ASP A 188 -11.23 23.91 -8.89
N ASP A 189 -10.37 23.92 -7.87
CA ASP A 189 -10.59 24.69 -6.65
C ASP A 189 -10.55 26.22 -6.90
N THR A 190 -9.82 26.69 -7.91
CA THR A 190 -9.84 28.11 -8.28
C THR A 190 -11.17 28.49 -8.90
N GLN A 191 -11.68 27.69 -9.83
CA GLN A 191 -13.01 27.90 -10.39
C GLN A 191 -14.10 27.78 -9.32
N ALA A 192 -13.98 26.83 -8.39
CA ALA A 192 -14.92 26.68 -7.28
C ALA A 192 -14.96 27.93 -6.38
N GLY A 193 -13.79 28.48 -6.04
CA GLY A 193 -13.68 29.73 -5.28
C GLY A 193 -14.32 30.92 -6.02
N PHE A 194 -14.05 31.04 -7.32
CA PHE A 194 -14.62 32.09 -8.17
C PHE A 194 -16.14 32.00 -8.25
N LEU A 195 -16.69 30.82 -8.55
CA LEU A 195 -18.14 30.62 -8.67
C LEU A 195 -18.87 30.94 -7.36
N ALA A 196 -18.29 30.57 -6.22
CA ALA A 196 -18.88 30.89 -4.91
C ALA A 196 -18.88 32.41 -4.64
N THR A 197 -17.78 33.10 -4.94
CA THR A 197 -17.69 34.56 -4.76
C THR A 197 -18.59 35.32 -5.73
N ASP A 198 -18.55 34.96 -7.03
CA ASP A 198 -19.37 35.58 -8.08
C ASP A 198 -20.86 35.43 -7.77
N TYR A 199 -21.29 34.27 -7.28
CA TYR A 199 -22.65 34.07 -6.80
C TYR A 199 -23.04 35.10 -5.72
N LEU A 200 -22.20 35.31 -4.71
CA LEU A 200 -22.50 36.26 -3.63
C LEU A 200 -22.52 37.72 -4.11
N LEU A 201 -21.58 38.09 -4.98
CA LEU A 201 -21.53 39.43 -5.58
C LEU A 201 -22.78 39.71 -6.42
N ASN A 202 -23.21 38.74 -7.23
CA ASN A 202 -24.42 38.85 -8.05
C ASN A 202 -25.72 38.96 -7.23
N HIS A 203 -25.67 38.61 -5.93
CA HIS A 203 -26.76 38.79 -4.98
C HIS A 203 -26.61 40.04 -4.09
N GLY A 204 -25.67 40.94 -4.42
CA GLY A 204 -25.49 42.23 -3.76
C GLY A 204 -24.64 42.20 -2.49
N HIS A 205 -23.96 41.09 -2.19
CA HIS A 205 -23.05 41.00 -1.04
C HIS A 205 -21.68 41.57 -1.39
N ASN A 206 -21.36 42.78 -0.91
CA ASN A 206 -20.12 43.49 -1.24
C ASN A 206 -19.04 43.45 -0.13
N HIS A 207 -19.34 42.83 1.01
CA HIS A 207 -18.41 42.66 2.14
C HIS A 207 -18.30 41.18 2.49
N LEU A 208 -17.35 40.49 1.86
CA LEU A 208 -17.18 39.05 1.98
C LEU A 208 -15.97 38.73 2.88
N GLY A 209 -16.13 37.73 3.74
CA GLY A 209 -15.05 37.15 4.52
C GLY A 209 -14.78 35.70 4.08
N LEU A 210 -13.52 35.29 4.12
CA LEU A 210 -13.10 33.92 3.78
C LEU A 210 -12.49 33.24 5.01
N LEU A 211 -13.03 32.06 5.37
CA LEU A 211 -12.44 31.16 6.36
C LEU A 211 -11.98 29.89 5.66
N ILE A 212 -10.69 29.61 5.67
CA ILE A 212 -10.12 28.51 4.90
C ILE A 212 -8.90 27.88 5.59
N LYS A 213 -8.73 26.58 5.36
CA LYS A 213 -7.55 25.81 5.75
C LYS A 213 -6.44 26.02 4.71
N LEU A 214 -5.22 26.39 5.10
CA LEU A 214 -4.13 26.78 4.17
C LEU A 214 -2.93 25.82 4.12
N ASP A 215 -2.90 24.80 4.96
CA ASP A 215 -1.91 23.72 4.90
C ASP A 215 -2.15 22.76 3.72
N ASP A 216 -3.28 22.89 3.01
CA ASP A 216 -3.59 22.14 1.79
C ASP A 216 -3.76 23.04 0.56
N LEU A 217 -3.38 22.53 -0.61
CA LEU A 217 -3.43 23.26 -1.89
C LEU A 217 -4.86 23.65 -2.29
N GLN A 218 -5.86 22.83 -1.99
CA GLN A 218 -7.27 23.14 -2.26
C GLN A 218 -7.67 24.46 -1.59
N GLY A 219 -7.16 24.70 -0.37
CA GLY A 219 -7.37 25.93 0.36
C GLY A 219 -6.78 27.15 -0.33
N LYS A 220 -5.50 27.05 -0.68
CA LYS A 220 -4.77 28.07 -1.45
C LYS A 220 -5.47 28.41 -2.77
N TYR A 221 -5.93 27.39 -3.51
CA TYR A 221 -6.58 27.61 -4.81
C TYR A 221 -8.00 28.15 -4.71
N ARG A 222 -8.79 27.74 -3.71
CA ARG A 222 -10.09 28.37 -3.42
C ARG A 222 -9.94 29.83 -3.01
N MET A 223 -8.93 30.15 -2.20
CA MET A 223 -8.59 31.53 -1.86
C MET A 223 -8.22 32.34 -3.11
N LYS A 224 -7.46 31.75 -4.05
CA LYS A 224 -7.15 32.38 -5.33
C LYS A 224 -8.41 32.68 -6.16
N GLY A 225 -9.40 31.79 -6.16
CA GLY A 225 -10.68 32.05 -6.82
C GLY A 225 -11.55 33.10 -6.11
N PHE A 226 -11.39 33.22 -4.80
CA PHE A 226 -12.12 34.19 -3.99
C PHE A 226 -11.68 35.65 -4.20
N ILE A 227 -10.37 35.87 -4.40
CA ILE A 227 -9.73 37.19 -4.60
C ILE A 227 -9.91 37.65 -6.04
#